data_AF-A0A5J6Q334-F1
#
_entry.id   AF-A0A5J6Q334-F1
#
_cell.length_a   1.000
_cell.length_b   1.000
_cell.length_c   1.000
_cell.angle_alpha   90.00
_cell.angle_beta   90.00
_cell.angle_gamma   90.00
#
_symmetry.space_group_name_H-M   'P 1'
#
loop_
_entity.id
_entity.type
_entity.pdbx_description
1 polymer ?
#
loop_
_entity_poly.entity_id
_entity_poly.type
_entity_poly.pdbx_seq_one_letter_code
_entity_poly.pdbx_strand_id
1 'polypeptide(L)'
;MAGHRRCLTGTSDGFTLAELLIASALGMALAAAFLQLLLVESGASRRLLSAMHERQWLERTRDLIHHDRAQAQSEARDPQVAVPACRLSGRRPVLHLHTRQGPITYSLGNRPSRIWQQPVLMRCGPSYGLDGSLQPGQALNRVIADGSTAERLGREGL
;
A
#
# COMPACT_ATOMS: atom_id res chain seq x y z
N MET A 1 -34.43 52.94 -31.99
CA MET A 1 -34.63 52.03 -33.14
C MET A 1 -34.61 50.60 -32.60
N ALA A 2 -35.76 49.93 -32.66
CA ALA A 2 -36.09 48.73 -31.89
C ALA A 2 -35.65 47.43 -32.59
N GLY A 3 -35.21 46.47 -31.79
CA GLY A 3 -34.69 45.17 -32.21
C GLY A 3 -35.74 44.19 -32.72
N HIS A 4 -35.35 43.41 -33.73
CA HIS A 4 -36.10 42.25 -34.22
C HIS A 4 -35.89 41.05 -33.30
N ARG A 5 -36.92 40.75 -32.48
CA ARG A 5 -37.07 39.45 -31.81
C ARG A 5 -37.67 38.47 -32.82
N ARG A 6 -36.95 37.38 -33.13
CA ARG A 6 -37.52 36.23 -33.83
C ARG A 6 -38.48 35.51 -32.87
N CYS A 7 -39.78 35.59 -33.16
CA CYS A 7 -40.79 34.72 -32.57
C CYS A 7 -40.50 33.28 -32.99
N LEU A 8 -40.19 32.42 -32.01
CA LEU A 8 -40.31 30.97 -32.15
C LEU A 8 -41.79 30.62 -31.90
N THR A 9 -42.57 30.54 -32.97
CA THR A 9 -43.89 29.92 -32.94
C THR A 9 -43.71 28.40 -33.00
N GLY A 10 -43.78 27.73 -31.85
CA GLY A 10 -43.81 26.27 -31.76
C GLY A 10 -45.24 25.80 -31.48
N THR A 11 -45.82 25.07 -32.42
CA THR A 11 -47.08 24.33 -32.29
C THR A 11 -47.01 23.40 -31.08
N SER A 12 -48.02 23.45 -30.21
CA SER A 12 -48.13 22.57 -29.04
C SER A 12 -48.86 21.28 -29.39
N ASP A 13 -48.28 20.45 -30.27
CA ASP A 13 -48.70 19.05 -30.38
C ASP A 13 -48.01 18.24 -29.26
N GLY A 14 -48.81 17.56 -28.44
CA GLY A 14 -48.30 16.70 -27.38
C GLY A 14 -47.52 15.52 -27.94
N PHE A 15 -46.48 15.08 -27.22
CA PHE A 15 -45.74 13.87 -27.58
C PHE A 15 -46.67 12.68 -27.69
N THR A 16 -46.50 11.88 -28.75
CA THR A 16 -47.16 10.59 -28.83
C THR A 16 -46.56 9.64 -27.78
N LEU A 17 -47.34 8.67 -27.29
CA LEU A 17 -46.87 7.66 -26.33
C LEU A 17 -45.60 6.96 -26.83
N ALA A 18 -45.53 6.67 -28.13
CA ALA A 18 -44.37 6.03 -28.76
C ALA A 18 -43.11 6.93 -28.70
N GLU A 19 -43.23 8.22 -29.01
CA GLU A 19 -42.10 9.15 -28.91
C GLU A 19 -41.61 9.32 -27.47
N LEU A 20 -42.53 9.34 -26.50
CA LEU A 20 -42.17 9.42 -25.08
C LEU A 20 -41.43 8.16 -24.61
N LEU A 21 -41.88 6.98 -25.04
CA LEU A 21 -41.21 5.71 -24.76
C LEU A 21 -39.83 5.64 -25.40
N ILE A 22 -39.67 6.12 -26.63
CA ILE A 22 -38.37 6.17 -27.32
C ILE A 22 -37.44 7.16 -26.61
N ALA A 23 -37.90 8.37 -26.31
CA ALA A 23 -37.11 9.39 -25.64
C ALA A 23 -36.65 8.93 -24.24
N SER A 24 -37.55 8.31 -23.46
CA SER A 24 -37.22 7.76 -22.14
C SER A 24 -36.25 6.58 -22.23
N ALA A 25 -36.43 5.66 -23.19
CA ALA A 25 -35.50 4.56 -23.42
C ALA A 25 -34.11 5.06 -23.80
N LEU A 26 -34.02 6.07 -24.68
CA LEU A 26 -32.76 6.68 -25.09
C LEU A 26 -32.07 7.38 -23.91
N GLY A 27 -32.84 8.12 -23.10
CA GLY A 27 -32.34 8.77 -21.88
C GLY A 27 -31.79 7.75 -20.87
N MET A 28 -32.50 6.64 -20.64
CA MET A 28 -32.03 5.56 -19.77
C MET A 28 -30.77 4.88 -20.31
N ALA A 29 -30.71 4.62 -21.63
CA ALA A 29 -29.54 4.02 -22.26
C ALA A 29 -28.30 4.93 -22.13
N LEU A 30 -28.45 6.22 -22.38
CA LEU A 30 -27.38 7.21 -22.20
C LEU A 30 -26.95 7.30 -20.73
N ALA A 31 -27.89 7.39 -19.80
CA ALA A 31 -27.60 7.44 -18.37
C ALA A 31 -26.85 6.17 -17.89
N ALA A 32 -27.26 5.00 -18.36
CA ALA A 32 -26.59 3.73 -18.05
C ALA A 32 -25.17 3.68 -18.62
N ALA A 33 -24.95 4.16 -19.85
CA ALA A 33 -23.62 4.24 -20.44
C ALA A 33 -22.68 5.14 -19.63
N PHE A 34 -23.15 6.33 -19.21
CA PHE A 34 -22.38 7.21 -18.32
C PHE A 34 -22.06 6.55 -16.97
N LEU A 35 -23.03 5.85 -16.36
CA LEU A 35 -22.80 5.16 -15.11
C LEU A 35 -21.73 4.06 -15.24
N GLN A 36 -21.75 3.30 -16.34
CA GLN A 36 -20.76 2.26 -16.61
C GLN A 36 -19.34 2.85 -16.76
N LEU A 37 -19.20 3.97 -17.47
CA LEU A 37 -17.93 4.69 -17.61
C LEU A 37 -17.35 5.11 -16.24
N LEU A 38 -18.18 5.70 -15.37
CA LEU A 38 -17.77 6.10 -14.03
C LEU A 38 -17.36 4.90 -13.15
N LEU A 39 -18.09 3.79 -13.24
CA LEU A 39 -17.78 2.58 -12.49
C LEU A 39 -16.43 1.96 -12.91
N VAL A 40 -16.13 1.94 -14.21
CA VAL A 40 -14.85 1.44 -14.73
C VAL A 40 -13.68 2.29 -14.23
N GLU A 41 -13.82 3.62 -14.28
CA GLU A 41 -12.79 4.55 -13.81
C GLU A 41 -12.53 4.40 -12.30
N SER A 42 -13.58 4.16 -11.51
CA SER A 42 -13.47 3.94 -10.07
C SER A 42 -12.63 2.69 -9.73
N GLY A 43 -12.77 1.62 -10.53
CA GLY A 43 -12.00 0.39 -10.35
C GLY A 43 -10.53 0.57 -10.72
N ALA A 44 -10.24 1.28 -11.81
CA ALA A 44 -8.88 1.60 -12.24
C ALA A 44 -8.15 2.46 -11.20
N SER A 45 -8.81 3.51 -10.70
CA SER A 45 -8.27 4.41 -9.68
C SER A 45 -7.91 3.67 -8.38
N ARG A 46 -8.77 2.75 -7.91
CA ARG A 46 -8.50 1.96 -6.69
C ARG A 46 -7.27 1.08 -6.84
N ARG A 47 -7.13 0.38 -7.98
CA ARG A 47 -5.97 -0.48 -8.26
C ARG A 47 -4.68 0.32 -8.31
N LEU A 48 -4.71 1.49 -8.94
CA LEU A 48 -3.56 2.39 -8.99
C LEU A 48 -3.15 2.87 -7.59
N LEU A 49 -4.13 3.32 -6.79
CA LEU A 49 -3.87 3.76 -5.41
C LEU A 49 -3.28 2.62 -4.57
N SER A 50 -3.82 1.40 -4.67
CA SER A 50 -3.26 0.23 -3.97
C SER A 50 -1.82 -0.05 -4.39
N ALA A 51 -1.53 -0.01 -5.69
CA ALA A 51 -0.17 -0.22 -6.20
C ALA A 51 0.80 0.89 -5.75
N MET A 52 0.35 2.15 -5.70
CA MET A 52 1.15 3.27 -5.19
C MET A 52 1.43 3.12 -3.69
N HIS A 53 0.42 2.74 -2.91
CA HIS A 53 0.59 2.50 -1.47
C HIS A 53 1.60 1.37 -1.22
N GLU A 54 1.52 0.27 -1.97
CA GLU A 54 2.48 -0.84 -1.85
C GLU A 54 3.91 -0.40 -2.17
N ARG A 55 4.11 0.39 -3.24
CA ARG A 55 5.43 0.95 -3.59
C ARG A 55 5.97 1.87 -2.50
N GLN A 56 5.14 2.78 -1.99
CA GLN A 56 5.54 3.70 -0.93
C GLN A 56 5.89 2.96 0.37
N TRP A 57 5.20 1.86 0.69
CA TRP A 57 5.56 1.01 1.82
C TRP A 57 6.88 0.29 1.59
N LEU A 58 7.09 -0.27 0.41
CA LEU A 58 8.34 -0.92 0.06
C LEU A 58 9.53 0.02 0.16
N GLU A 59 9.42 1.23 -0.41
CA GLU A 59 10.48 2.24 -0.38
C GLU A 59 10.82 2.63 1.06
N ARG A 60 9.82 2.95 1.89
CA ARG A 60 10.05 3.29 3.30
C ARG A 60 10.71 2.15 4.10
N THR A 61 10.29 0.91 3.87
CA THR A 61 10.91 -0.24 4.55
C THR A 61 12.33 -0.49 4.06
N ARG A 62 12.59 -0.31 2.76
CA ARG A 62 13.93 -0.41 2.18
C ARG A 62 14.85 0.68 2.73
N ASP A 63 14.37 1.91 2.83
CA ASP A 63 15.11 3.04 3.40
C ASP A 63 15.46 2.79 4.86
N LEU A 64 14.53 2.23 5.64
CA LEU A 64 14.79 1.82 7.03
C LEU A 64 15.92 0.79 7.11
N ILE A 65 15.87 -0.26 6.28
CA ILE A 65 16.88 -1.32 6.27
C ILE A 65 18.24 -0.76 5.84
N HIS A 66 18.27 0.10 4.82
CA HIS A 66 19.49 0.77 4.37
C HIS A 66 20.08 1.66 5.46
N HIS A 67 19.24 2.38 6.19
CA HIS A 67 19.67 3.20 7.31
C HIS A 67 20.30 2.34 8.42
N ASP A 68 19.68 1.21 8.77
CA ASP A 68 20.24 0.28 9.75
C ASP A 68 21.56 -0.33 9.30
N ARG A 69 21.67 -0.68 8.01
CA ARG A 69 22.93 -1.16 7.41
C ARG A 69 24.03 -0.11 7.46
N ALA A 70 23.70 1.15 7.20
CA ALA A 70 24.67 2.25 7.27
C ALA A 70 25.19 2.47 8.71
N GLN A 71 24.38 2.17 9.72
CA GLN A 71 24.79 2.22 11.14
C GLN A 71 25.47 0.95 11.63
N ALA A 72 25.43 -0.14 10.86
CA ALA A 72 26.02 -1.41 11.23
C ALA A 72 27.55 -1.36 11.12
N GLN A 73 28.21 -1.94 12.11
CA GLN A 73 29.66 -2.17 12.09
C GLN A 73 30.00 -3.39 11.22
N SER A 74 29.11 -4.38 11.18
CA SER A 74 29.24 -5.56 10.34
C SER A 74 27.89 -6.24 10.11
N GLU A 75 27.78 -6.96 8.99
CA GLU A 75 26.66 -7.85 8.66
C GLU A 75 27.11 -9.30 8.84
N ALA A 76 26.27 -10.14 9.45
CA ALA A 76 26.58 -11.56 9.61
C ALA A 76 26.54 -12.28 8.26
N ARG A 77 27.56 -13.10 7.99
CA ARG A 77 27.63 -13.91 6.75
C ARG A 77 26.47 -14.89 6.62
N ASP A 78 26.10 -15.52 7.73
CA ASP A 78 24.93 -16.39 7.81
C ASP A 78 24.00 -15.90 8.94
N PRO A 79 22.84 -15.30 8.59
CA PRO A 79 21.86 -14.85 9.56
C PRO A 79 21.23 -15.99 10.38
N GLN A 80 21.23 -17.23 9.90
CA GLN A 80 20.57 -18.37 10.58
C GLN A 80 21.27 -18.77 11.88
N VAL A 81 22.60 -18.63 11.92
CA VAL A 81 23.44 -19.00 13.07
C VAL A 81 23.71 -17.83 14.01
N ALA A 82 23.36 -16.61 13.58
CA ALA A 82 23.52 -15.43 14.40
C ALA A 82 22.54 -15.45 15.59
N VAL A 83 22.97 -14.90 16.73
CA VAL A 83 22.16 -14.88 17.96
C VAL A 83 21.29 -13.61 17.98
N PRO A 84 19.97 -13.70 17.73
CA PRO A 84 19.10 -12.53 17.77
C PRO A 84 18.90 -12.05 19.22
N ALA A 85 18.72 -10.74 19.41
CA ALA A 85 18.40 -10.19 20.73
C ALA A 85 16.96 -10.49 21.21
N CYS A 86 16.08 -10.95 20.31
CA CYS A 86 14.67 -11.23 20.58
C CYS A 86 14.30 -12.65 20.14
N ARG A 87 13.22 -13.17 20.72
CA ARG A 87 12.64 -14.45 20.26
C ARG A 87 12.01 -14.27 18.88
N LEU A 88 12.43 -15.10 17.92
CA LEU A 88 11.93 -15.07 16.55
C LEU A 88 10.69 -15.94 16.30
N SER A 89 10.26 -16.74 17.29
CA SER A 89 9.03 -17.56 17.21
C SER A 89 8.95 -18.43 15.95
N GLY A 90 10.05 -19.05 15.53
CA GLY A 90 10.11 -19.90 14.34
C GLY A 90 10.17 -19.15 13.00
N ARG A 91 10.25 -17.81 13.00
CA ARG A 91 10.56 -17.05 11.78
C ARG A 91 12.02 -17.22 11.41
N ARG A 92 12.28 -17.24 10.10
CA ARG A 92 13.61 -17.43 9.53
C ARG A 92 14.36 -16.09 9.51
N PRO A 93 15.51 -15.96 10.18
CA PRO A 93 16.40 -14.81 9.99
C PRO A 93 16.77 -14.64 8.52
N VAL A 94 16.72 -13.41 8.01
CA VAL A 94 17.13 -13.07 6.63
C VAL A 94 18.26 -12.05 6.58
N LEU A 95 18.40 -11.24 7.63
CA LEU A 95 19.50 -10.29 7.79
C LEU A 95 19.84 -10.21 9.28
N HIS A 96 21.13 -10.15 9.60
CA HIS A 96 21.60 -9.86 10.96
C HIS A 96 22.74 -8.85 10.92
N LEU A 97 22.58 -7.75 11.65
CA LEU A 97 23.49 -6.61 11.71
C LEU A 97 24.01 -6.44 13.13
N HIS A 98 25.31 -6.17 13.25
CA HIS A 98 25.93 -5.78 14.50
C HIS A 98 26.05 -4.25 14.53
N THR A 99 25.39 -3.60 15.47
CA THR A 99 25.51 -2.14 15.67
C THR A 99 26.11 -1.86 17.05
N ARG A 100 26.56 -0.63 17.27
CA ARG A 100 27.10 -0.21 18.58
C ARG A 100 26.06 -0.30 19.70
N GLN A 101 24.79 -0.12 19.38
CA GLN A 101 23.68 -0.08 20.33
C GLN A 101 23.05 -1.47 20.58
N GLY A 102 23.43 -2.47 19.80
CA GLY A 102 22.93 -3.85 19.92
C GLY A 102 22.69 -4.51 18.55
N PRO A 103 22.54 -5.84 18.50
CA PRO A 103 22.30 -6.53 17.24
C PRO A 103 20.88 -6.25 16.72
N ILE A 104 20.76 -6.12 15.40
CA ILE A 104 19.48 -6.00 14.69
C ILE A 104 19.29 -7.24 13.83
N THR A 105 18.20 -7.97 14.00
CA THR A 105 17.84 -9.14 13.20
C THR A 105 16.54 -8.91 12.47
N TYR A 106 16.56 -9.07 11.16
CA TYR A 106 15.36 -9.14 10.35
C TYR A 106 14.98 -10.60 10.13
N SER A 107 13.70 -10.92 10.27
CA SER A 107 13.19 -12.28 10.12
C SER A 107 11.89 -12.31 9.33
N LEU A 108 11.75 -13.31 8.46
CA LEU A 108 10.58 -13.52 7.63
C LEU A 108 9.82 -14.76 8.09
N GLY A 109 8.50 -14.69 8.15
CA GLY A 109 7.67 -15.88 8.35
C GLY A 109 6.25 -15.57 8.82
N ASN A 110 5.76 -16.37 9.76
CA ASN A 110 4.38 -16.31 10.21
C ASN A 110 4.07 -15.03 11.00
N ARG A 111 2.86 -14.50 10.76
CA ARG A 111 2.33 -13.34 11.46
C ARG A 111 2.19 -13.60 12.95
N PRO A 112 2.46 -12.61 13.82
CA PRO A 112 2.27 -12.74 15.25
C PRO A 112 0.79 -12.73 15.67
N SER A 113 -0.10 -12.14 14.85
CA SER A 113 -1.54 -12.02 15.15
C SER A 113 -2.34 -11.79 13.86
N ARG A 114 -3.67 -11.90 13.93
CA ARG A 114 -4.56 -11.88 12.75
C ARG A 114 -4.67 -10.54 12.02
N ILE A 115 -4.19 -9.45 12.62
CA ILE A 115 -4.24 -8.11 12.01
C ILE A 115 -3.25 -7.93 10.86
N TRP A 116 -2.24 -8.80 10.74
CA TRP A 116 -1.23 -8.76 9.69
C TRP A 116 -1.55 -9.73 8.56
N GLN A 117 -1.15 -9.38 7.35
CA GLN A 117 -1.14 -10.28 6.20
C GLN A 117 0.09 -11.20 6.28
N GLN A 118 0.02 -12.43 5.76
CA GLN A 118 1.19 -13.33 5.72
C GLN A 118 1.81 -13.30 4.32
N PRO A 119 3.15 -13.39 4.20
CA PRO A 119 4.14 -13.45 5.29
C PRO A 119 4.38 -12.08 5.97
N VAL A 120 5.07 -12.05 7.11
CA VAL A 120 5.53 -10.80 7.75
C VAL A 120 7.05 -10.72 7.77
N LEU A 121 7.58 -9.51 7.56
CA LEU A 121 8.96 -9.14 7.82
C LEU A 121 9.01 -8.42 9.17
N MET A 122 9.79 -8.97 10.09
CA MET A 122 9.96 -8.45 11.44
C MET A 122 11.38 -7.98 11.67
N ARG A 123 11.51 -6.82 12.31
CA ARG A 123 12.76 -6.30 12.86
C ARG A 123 12.80 -6.56 14.36
N CYS A 124 13.83 -7.25 14.81
CA CYS A 124 14.24 -7.34 16.21
C CYS A 124 15.47 -6.46 16.39
N GLY A 125 15.47 -5.53 17.34
CA GLY A 125 16.68 -4.75 17.64
C GLY A 125 16.42 -3.58 18.57
N PRO A 126 17.43 -2.70 18.77
CA PRO A 126 17.28 -1.50 19.57
C PRO A 126 16.14 -0.61 19.05
N SER A 127 15.48 0.13 19.95
CA SER A 127 14.45 1.10 19.59
C SER A 127 15.05 2.36 18.99
N TYR A 128 14.26 3.09 18.19
CA TYR A 128 14.63 4.44 17.76
C TYR A 128 14.21 5.49 18.79
N GLY A 129 15.07 6.50 18.99
CA GLY A 129 14.75 7.72 19.73
C GLY A 129 13.84 8.65 18.93
N LEU A 130 13.43 9.76 19.54
CA LEU A 130 12.63 10.81 18.88
C LEU A 130 13.39 11.50 17.74
N ASP A 131 14.71 11.46 17.80
CA ASP A 131 15.65 11.93 16.80
C ASP A 131 15.90 10.92 15.67
N GLY A 132 15.29 9.73 15.75
CA GLY A 132 15.49 8.65 14.78
C GLY A 132 16.81 7.89 14.94
N SER A 133 17.61 8.17 15.98
CA SER A 133 18.84 7.41 16.25
C SER A 133 18.54 6.10 16.98
N LEU A 134 19.39 5.09 16.80
CA LEU A 134 19.31 3.87 17.62
C LEU A 134 19.63 4.21 19.07
N GLN A 135 18.75 3.79 19.98
CA GLN A 135 18.93 3.97 21.40
C GLN A 135 19.31 2.64 22.05
N PRO A 136 20.32 2.60 22.92
CA PRO A 136 20.65 1.40 23.68
C PRO A 136 19.48 1.04 24.61
N GLY A 137 19.19 -0.25 24.75
CA GLY A 137 18.08 -0.71 25.59
C GLY A 137 17.60 -2.10 25.23
N GLN A 138 16.43 -2.48 25.77
CA GLN A 138 15.81 -3.76 25.46
C GLN A 138 15.45 -3.84 23.98
N ALA A 139 15.89 -4.89 23.31
CA ALA A 139 15.54 -5.11 21.92
C ALA A 139 14.03 -5.39 21.78
N LEU A 140 13.41 -4.74 20.79
CA LEU A 140 11.98 -4.85 20.52
C LEU A 140 11.73 -5.55 19.19
N ASN A 141 10.73 -6.41 19.19
CA ASN A 141 10.19 -7.06 17.99
C ASN A 141 9.09 -6.19 17.38
N ARG A 142 9.28 -5.74 16.14
CA ARG A 142 8.28 -4.94 15.39
C ARG A 142 8.09 -5.51 13.99
N VAL A 143 6.83 -5.58 13.55
CA VAL A 143 6.51 -5.87 12.14
C VAL A 143 6.77 -4.60 11.34
N ILE A 144 7.55 -4.70 10.26
CA ILE A 144 7.92 -3.56 9.40
C ILE A 144 7.32 -3.66 7.99
N ALA A 145 6.92 -4.85 7.58
CA ALA A 145 6.17 -5.11 6.36
C ALA A 145 5.39 -6.42 6.50
N ASP A 146 4.29 -6.54 5.76
CA ASP A 146 3.46 -7.73 5.69
C ASP A 146 3.00 -8.02 4.25
N GLY A 147 2.42 -9.20 4.03
CA GLY A 147 1.88 -9.63 2.73
C GLY A 147 2.92 -9.60 1.60
N SER A 148 2.51 -9.06 0.45
CA SER A 148 3.34 -8.99 -0.75
C SER A 148 4.59 -8.14 -0.57
N THR A 149 4.53 -7.08 0.24
CA THR A 149 5.69 -6.24 0.54
C THR A 149 6.77 -7.04 1.27
N ALA A 150 6.38 -7.78 2.32
CA ALA A 150 7.32 -8.64 3.06
C ALA A 150 7.92 -9.74 2.18
N GLU A 151 7.11 -10.34 1.30
CA GLU A 151 7.56 -11.37 0.38
C GLU A 151 8.52 -10.83 -0.68
N ARG A 152 8.26 -9.64 -1.23
CA ARG A 152 9.14 -8.98 -2.19
C ARG A 152 10.49 -8.64 -1.58
N LEU A 153 10.48 -8.00 -0.42
CA LEU A 153 11.68 -7.69 0.36
C LEU A 153 12.51 -8.96 0.62
N GLY A 154 11.88 -10.02 1.15
CA GLY A 154 12.58 -11.28 1.39
C GLY A 154 13.15 -11.98 0.14
N ARG A 155 12.57 -11.75 -1.05
CA ARG A 155 13.08 -12.26 -2.34
C ARG A 155 14.19 -11.39 -2.94
N GLU A 156 14.05 -10.06 -2.84
CA GLU A 156 15.07 -9.08 -3.23
C GLU A 156 16.28 -9.10 -2.28
N GLY A 157 16.13 -9.85 -1.19
CA GLY A 157 17.18 -10.24 -0.27
C GLY A 157 17.06 -9.56 1.08
N LEU A 158 16.14 -8.60 1.28
CA LEU A 158 15.98 -7.68 2.41
C LEU A 158 14.70 -6.85 2.34
#